data_AF-A0A1M7LGU6-F1
#
_entry.id   AF-A0A1M7LGU6-F1
#
_cell.length_a   1.000
_cell.length_b   1.000
_cell.length_c   1.000
_cell.angle_alpha   90.00
_cell.angle_beta   90.00
_cell.angle_gamma   90.00
#
_symmetry.space_group_name_H-M   'P 1'
#
loop_
_entity.id
_entity.type
_entity.pdbx_description
1 polymer ?
#
loop_
_entity_poly.entity_id
_entity_poly.type
_entity_poly.pdbx_seq_one_letter_code
_entity_poly.pdbx_strand_id
1 'polypeptide(L)'
;MPSINDFFPMEGLTFSIERNNTLIFDVTGVDQYEDHYVSFLPTSDIKTGDILIHPSGKKYSVLNTSVEYFGKEPYALNAYY
;
A
#
# COMPACT_ATOMS: atom_id res chain seq x y z
N MET A 1 -0.43 20.12 -11.10
CA MET A 1 -0.17 18.67 -11.23
C MET A 1 -1.22 17.98 -10.38
N PRO A 2 -1.88 16.92 -10.86
CA PRO A 2 -2.83 16.18 -10.04
C PRO A 2 -2.10 15.60 -8.82
N SER A 3 -2.77 15.64 -7.68
CA SER A 3 -2.26 15.14 -6.40
C SER A 3 -2.46 13.63 -6.37
N ILE A 4 -1.65 12.88 -5.61
CA ILE A 4 -1.86 11.42 -5.49
C ILE A 4 -3.24 11.09 -4.88
N ASN A 5 -3.79 12.01 -4.07
CA ASN A 5 -5.17 11.98 -3.58
C ASN A 5 -6.24 12.01 -4.68
N ASP A 6 -5.90 12.45 -5.89
CA ASP A 6 -6.81 12.47 -7.04
C ASP A 6 -6.85 11.10 -7.76
N PHE A 7 -5.85 10.22 -7.54
CA PHE A 7 -5.74 8.90 -8.18
C PHE A 7 -6.28 7.76 -7.31
N PHE A 8 -6.03 7.79 -5.99
CA PHE A 8 -6.53 6.76 -5.07
C PHE A 8 -8.05 6.54 -5.10
N PRO A 9 -8.92 7.55 -5.29
CA PRO A 9 -10.37 7.34 -5.29
C PRO A 9 -10.89 6.63 -6.55
N MET A 10 -10.14 6.65 -7.66
CA MET A 10 -10.61 6.10 -8.95
C MET A 10 -10.15 4.65 -9.20
N GLU A 11 -8.98 4.25 -8.71
CA GLU A 11 -8.41 2.90 -8.90
C GLU A 11 -7.93 2.23 -7.60
N GLY A 12 -8.11 2.87 -6.45
CA GLY A 12 -7.68 2.34 -5.16
C GLY A 12 -8.59 1.22 -4.63
N LEU A 13 -7.95 0.21 -4.04
CA LEU A 13 -8.59 -0.90 -3.34
C LEU A 13 -8.30 -0.80 -1.85
N THR A 14 -9.29 -1.11 -1.00
CA THR A 14 -9.12 -1.10 0.46
C THR A 14 -8.51 -2.42 0.92
N PHE A 15 -7.28 -2.37 1.41
CA PHE A 15 -6.59 -3.51 2.02
C PHE A 15 -6.72 -3.47 3.53
N SER A 16 -6.93 -4.63 4.15
CA SER A 16 -6.78 -4.76 5.60
C SER A 16 -5.36 -5.17 5.95
N ILE A 17 -4.75 -4.50 6.91
CA ILE A 17 -3.38 -4.75 7.33
C ILE A 17 -3.38 -5.63 8.57
N GLU A 18 -2.78 -6.81 8.46
CA GLU A 18 -2.53 -7.73 9.57
C GLU A 18 -1.04 -7.72 9.91
N ARG A 19 -0.69 -7.49 11.18
CA ARG A 19 0.69 -7.50 11.68
C ARG A 19 0.73 -8.35 12.94
N ASN A 20 1.65 -9.30 13.02
CA ASN A 20 1.73 -10.27 14.14
C ASN A 20 0.37 -10.93 14.45
N ASN A 21 -0.31 -11.43 13.41
CA ASN A 21 -1.62 -12.10 13.51
C ASN A 21 -2.77 -11.24 14.07
N THR A 22 -2.62 -9.92 14.07
CA THR A 22 -3.65 -8.97 14.51
C THR A 22 -3.98 -8.00 13.39
N LEU A 23 -5.28 -7.84 13.08
CA LEU A 23 -5.76 -6.79 12.19
C LEU A 23 -5.55 -5.42 12.86
N ILE A 24 -4.79 -4.53 12.22
CA ILE A 24 -4.48 -3.21 12.78
C ILE A 24 -5.38 -2.13 12.20
N PHE A 25 -5.45 -2.01 10.87
CA PHE A 25 -6.25 -0.99 10.19
C PHE A 25 -6.52 -1.36 8.74
N ASP A 26 -7.49 -0.67 8.14
CA ASP A 26 -7.74 -0.71 6.70
C ASP A 26 -7.12 0.52 6.03
N VAL A 27 -6.58 0.33 4.82
CA VAL A 27 -5.93 1.39 4.04
C VAL A 27 -6.18 1.20 2.56
N THR A 28 -6.50 2.29 1.87
CA THR A 28 -6.65 2.28 0.42
C THR A 28 -5.28 2.38 -0.25
N GLY A 29 -5.01 1.44 -1.16
CA GLY A 29 -3.79 1.37 -1.97
C GLY A 29 -4.12 1.08 -3.43
N VAL A 30 -3.19 1.33 -4.33
CA VAL A 30 -3.29 0.95 -5.75
C VAL A 30 -2.45 -0.31 -5.96
N ASP A 31 -3.10 -1.40 -6.36
CA ASP A 31 -2.46 -2.70 -6.57
C ASP A 31 -1.77 -2.76 -7.94
N GLN A 32 -0.45 -2.84 -7.95
CA GLN A 32 0.38 -3.00 -9.15
C GLN A 32 0.75 -4.48 -9.27
N TYR A 33 -0.28 -5.29 -9.57
CA TYR A 33 -0.20 -6.75 -9.50
C TYR A 33 0.91 -7.36 -10.38
N GLU A 34 1.19 -6.77 -11.55
CA GLU A 34 2.23 -7.25 -12.47
C GLU A 34 3.66 -7.03 -11.93
N ASP A 35 3.85 -5.99 -11.13
CA ASP A 35 5.15 -5.63 -10.54
C ASP A 35 5.27 -6.07 -9.07
N HIS A 36 4.25 -6.75 -8.53
CA HIS A 36 4.20 -7.29 -7.18
C HIS A 36 4.40 -6.24 -6.07
N TYR A 37 3.75 -5.08 -6.20
CA TYR A 37 3.67 -4.11 -5.11
C TYR A 37 2.33 -3.41 -5.03
N VAL A 38 2.01 -2.88 -3.85
CA VAL A 38 0.88 -1.97 -3.65
C VAL A 38 1.43 -0.60 -3.28
N SER A 39 1.01 0.43 -4.01
CA SER A 39 1.32 1.82 -3.67
C SER A 39 0.29 2.35 -2.68
N PHE A 40 0.76 2.94 -1.60
CA PHE A 40 -0.06 3.60 -0.58
C PHE A 40 0.31 5.08 -0.47
N LEU A 41 -0.49 5.80 0.30
CA LEU A 41 -0.10 7.15 0.73
C LEU A 41 1.24 7.09 1.47
N PRO A 42 2.11 8.10 1.29
CA PRO A 42 3.44 8.12 1.89
C PRO A 42 3.40 8.15 3.44
N THR A 43 2.24 8.50 4.01
CA THR A 43 2.00 8.55 5.46
C THR A 43 1.43 7.24 6.03
N SER A 44 1.20 6.22 5.21
CA SER A 44 0.67 4.92 5.65
C SER A 44 1.68 4.14 6.50
N ASP A 45 1.25 3.55 7.62
CA ASP A 45 2.12 2.75 8.51
C ASP A 45 2.25 1.29 8.03
N ILE A 46 2.71 1.07 6.79
CA ILE A 46 2.99 -0.27 6.25
C ILE A 46 4.45 -0.64 6.50
N LYS A 47 4.71 -1.85 6.97
CA LYS A 47 6.04 -2.35 7.32
C LYS A 47 6.30 -3.73 6.72
N THR A 48 7.57 -4.05 6.51
CA THR A 48 8.01 -5.41 6.20
C THR A 48 7.52 -6.39 7.27
N GLY A 49 6.99 -7.53 6.84
CA GLY A 49 6.37 -8.54 7.69
C GLY A 49 4.87 -8.35 7.90
N ASP A 50 4.29 -7.24 7.43
CA ASP A 50 2.84 -7.08 7.40
C ASP A 50 2.20 -8.04 6.38
N ILE A 51 0.92 -8.30 6.56
CA ILE A 51 0.08 -9.02 5.61
C ILE A 51 -0.97 -8.06 5.09
N LEU A 52 -0.96 -7.81 3.79
CA LEU A 52 -1.99 -7.09 3.06
C LEU A 52 -3.11 -8.07 2.71
N ILE A 53 -4.31 -7.82 3.20
CA ILE A 53 -5.49 -8.61 2.87
C ILE A 53 -6.26 -7.84 1.79
N HIS A 54 -6.21 -8.35 0.57
CA HIS A 54 -6.95 -7.82 -0.57
C HIS A 54 -8.47 -8.03 -0.38
N PRO A 55 -9.34 -7.16 -0.91
CA PRO A 55 -10.81 -7.31 -0.84
C PRO A 55 -11.36 -8.67 -1.30
N SER A 56 -10.63 -9.35 -2.19
CA SER A 56 -10.98 -10.71 -2.66
C SER A 56 -10.68 -11.83 -1.64
N GLY A 57 -10.08 -11.49 -0.49
CA GLY A 57 -9.63 -12.44 0.53
C GLY A 57 -8.21 -12.99 0.32
N LYS A 58 -7.52 -12.60 -0.77
CA LYS A 58 -6.11 -12.95 -0.96
C LYS A 58 -5.24 -12.23 0.08
N LYS A 59 -4.21 -12.92 0.56
CA LYS A 59 -3.24 -12.39 1.51
C LYS A 59 -1.87 -12.28 0.85
N TYR A 60 -1.24 -11.13 0.97
CA TYR A 60 0.09 -10.83 0.44
C TYR A 60 1.02 -10.45 1.60
N SER A 61 2.19 -11.07 1.70
CA SER A 61 3.15 -10.73 2.76
C SER A 61 4.09 -9.65 2.28
N VAL A 62 4.19 -8.53 3.00
CA VAL A 62 5.08 -7.44 2.66
C VAL A 62 6.53 -7.87 2.89
N LEU A 63 7.26 -8.05 1.81
CA LEU A 63 8.67 -8.44 1.81
C LEU A 63 9.58 -7.21 1.96
N ASN A 64 9.18 -6.08 1.37
CA ASN A 64 9.96 -4.84 1.42
C ASN A 64 9.06 -3.61 1.30
N THR A 65 9.49 -2.48 1.84
CA THR A 65 8.84 -1.19 1.63
C THR A 65 9.83 -0.16 1.09
N SER A 66 9.38 0.66 0.15
CA SER A 66 10.16 1.75 -0.42
C SER A 66 9.32 3.00 -0.50
N VAL A 67 9.87 4.14 -0.10
CA VAL A 67 9.22 5.43 -0.28
C VAL A 67 9.67 6.01 -1.62
N GLU A 68 8.72 6.23 -2.50
CA GLU A 68 8.94 6.98 -3.74
C GLU A 68 8.89 8.48 -3.45
N TYR A 69 9.83 9.23 -4.00
CA TYR A 69 9.92 10.68 -3.84
C TYR A 69 9.74 11.37 -5.18
N PHE A 70 8.90 12.40 -5.21
CA PHE A 70 8.81 13.31 -6.35
C PHE A 70 9.49 14.63 -5.99
N GLY A 71 10.70 14.82 -6.49
CA GLY A 71 11.56 15.93 -6.05
C GLY A 71 12.07 15.71 -4.62
N LYS A 72 11.58 16.51 -3.66
CA LYS A 72 11.95 16.39 -2.23
C LYS A 72 10.79 15.94 -1.35
N GLU A 73 9.62 15.71 -1.93
CA GLU A 73 8.42 15.34 -1.18
C GLU A 73 8.14 13.84 -1.37
N PRO A 74 7.80 13.13 -0.29
CA PRO A 74 7.41 11.73 -0.39
C PRO A 74 6.09 11.66 -1.14
N TYR A 75 6.07 10.87 -2.20
CA TYR A 75 4.95 10.74 -3.13
C TYR A 75 4.10 9.51 -2.81
N ALA A 76 4.74 8.35 -2.63
CA ALA A 76 4.06 7.08 -2.36
C ALA A 76 4.90 6.17 -1.45
N LEU A 77 4.23 5.30 -0.71
CA LEU A 77 4.87 4.16 -0.04
C LEU A 77 4.53 2.88 -0.81
N ASN A 78 5.54 2.29 -1.45
CA ASN A 78 5.40 1.07 -2.22
C ASN A 78 5.74 -0.13 -1.33
N ALA A 79 4.78 -1.02 -1.13
CA ALA A 79 4.95 -2.26 -0.38
C ALA A 79 5.00 -3.45 -1.33
N TYR A 80 6.17 -4.08 -1.44
CA TYR A 80 6.45 -5.22 -2.33
C TYR A 80 6.09 -6.53 -1.63
N TYR A 81 5.49 -7.49 -2.35
CA TYR A 81 4.98 -8.74 -1.81
C TYR A 81 5.25 -9.98 -2.68
#